data_AF-A0A3P1WNG5-F1
#
_entry.id   AF-A0A3P1WNG5-F1
#
_cell.length_a   1.000
_cell.length_b   1.000
_cell.length_c   1.000
_cell.angle_alpha   90.00
_cell.angle_beta   90.00
_cell.angle_gamma   90.00
#
_symmetry.space_group_name_H-M   'P 1'
#
loop_
_entity.id
_entity.type
_entity.pdbx_description
1 polymer ?
#
loop_
_entity_poly.entity_id
_entity_poly.type
_entity_poly.pdbx_seq_one_letter_code
_entity_poly.pdbx_strand_id
1 'polypeptide(L)' 'MRTTVRLDPDVAAAAGRLCAERHIGLDEAVNELVRVGLSHKRQTTRFRQRTADVGLKGDVTDIADTLELLDRQDSESPA' A
#
# COMPACT_ATOMS: atom_id res chain seq x y z
N MET A 1 -23.26 5.44 26.99
CA MET A 1 -23.67 6.85 26.76
C MET A 1 -24.48 6.90 25.47
N ARG A 2 -25.55 7.69 25.41
CA ARG A 2 -26.37 7.84 24.20
C ARG A 2 -26.04 9.16 23.51
N THR A 3 -25.59 9.07 22.26
CA THR A 3 -25.25 10.23 21.44
C THR A 3 -25.95 10.09 20.09
N THR A 4 -26.44 11.20 19.54
CA THR A 4 -27.01 11.22 18.19
C THR A 4 -25.93 11.70 17.23
N VAL A 5 -25.64 10.91 16.20
CA VAL A 5 -24.66 11.22 15.16
C VAL A 5 -25.31 11.09 13.79
N ARG A 6 -24.83 11.87 12.81
CA ARG A 6 -25.22 11.70 11.40
C ARG A 6 -24.24 10.75 10.73
N LEU A 7 -24.76 9.85 9.90
CA LEU A 7 -23.96 8.93 9.09
C LEU A 7 -24.04 9.36 7.64
N ASP A 8 -22.90 9.38 6.96
CA ASP A 8 -22.86 9.52 5.51
C ASP A 8 -23.44 8.26 4.84
N PRO A 9 -23.92 8.36 3.58
CA PRO A 9 -24.61 7.25 2.91
C PRO A 9 -23.79 5.96 2.82
N ASP A 10 -22.48 6.08 2.62
CA ASP A 10 -21.53 4.97 2.57
C ASP A 10 -21.35 4.31 3.93
N VAL A 11 -21.29 5.10 5.00
CA VAL A 11 -21.20 4.61 6.39
C VAL A 11 -22.49 3.88 6.80
N ALA A 12 -23.66 4.43 6.44
CA ALA A 12 -24.94 3.78 6.67
C ALA A 12 -25.04 2.43 5.95
N ALA A 13 -24.57 2.36 4.70
CA ALA A 13 -24.51 1.12 3.93
C ALA A 13 -23.56 0.09 4.57
N ALA A 14 -22.40 0.52 5.08
CA ALA A 14 -21.45 -0.35 5.78
C ALA A 14 -22.03 -0.92 7.08
N ALA A 15 -22.68 -0.07 7.89
CA ALA A 15 -23.35 -0.51 9.11
C ALA A 15 -24.50 -1.48 8.80
N GLY A 16 -25.30 -1.20 7.76
CA GLY A 16 -26.39 -2.08 7.33
C GLY A 16 -25.92 -3.47 6.88
N ARG A 17 -24.79 -3.55 6.16
CA ARG A 17 -24.16 -4.85 5.82
C ARG A 17 -23.76 -5.62 7.08
N LEU A 18 -23.12 -4.94 8.04
CA LEU A 18 -22.69 -5.57 9.29
C LEU A 18 -23.89 -6.07 10.11
N CYS A 19 -24.98 -5.29 10.16
CA CYS A 19 -26.24 -5.73 10.77
C CYS A 19 -26.78 -7.01 10.12
N ALA A 20 -26.79 -7.09 8.79
CA ALA A 20 -27.30 -8.26 8.06
C ALA A 20 -26.40 -9.50 8.24
N GLU A 21 -25.09 -9.32 8.20
CA GLU A 21 -24.12 -10.42 8.33
C GLU A 21 -24.09 -10.98 9.77
N ARG A 22 -24.18 -10.12 10.78
CA ARG A 22 -24.00 -10.49 12.18
C ARG A 22 -25.29 -10.52 13.01
N HIS A 23 -26.42 -10.15 12.41
CA HIS A 23 -27.73 -10.11 13.07
C HIS A 23 -27.75 -9.21 14.31
N ILE A 24 -27.07 -8.06 14.24
CA ILE A 24 -26.95 -7.08 15.33
C ILE A 24 -27.69 -5.77 15.03
N GLY A 25 -28.00 -5.02 16.08
CA GLY A 25 -28.61 -3.68 15.98
C GLY A 25 -27.70 -2.64 15.34
N LEU A 26 -28.28 -1.56 14.82
CA LEU A 26 -27.52 -0.48 14.17
C LEU A 26 -26.55 0.22 15.12
N ASP A 27 -26.97 0.45 16.36
CA ASP A 27 -26.16 1.06 17.41
C ASP A 27 -24.96 0.17 17.79
N GLU A 28 -25.16 -1.14 17.83
CA GLU A 28 -24.10 -2.12 18.06
C GLU A 28 -23.12 -2.17 16.88
N ALA A 29 -23.64 -2.24 15.65
CA ALA A 29 -22.83 -2.24 14.44
C ALA A 29 -21.96 -0.98 14.30
N VAL A 30 -22.53 0.21 14.57
CA VAL A 30 -21.78 1.47 14.55
C VAL A 30 -20.66 1.46 15.60
N ASN A 31 -20.94 1.00 16.82
CA ASN A 31 -19.92 0.90 17.86
C ASN A 31 -18.80 -0.10 17.49
N GLU A 32 -19.13 -1.22 16.87
CA GLU A 32 -18.13 -2.19 16.39
C GLU A 32 -17.23 -1.56 15.31
N LEU A 33 -17.81 -0.92 14.29
CA LEU A 33 -17.05 -0.23 13.24
C LEU A 33 -16.11 0.83 13.82
N VAL A 34 -16.59 1.63 14.77
CA VAL A 34 -15.77 2.64 15.46
C VAL A 34 -14.63 1.97 16.23
N ARG A 35 -14.88 0.91 17.00
CA ARG A 35 -13.83 0.19 17.75
C ARG A 35 -12.77 -0.41 16.84
N VAL A 36 -13.18 -1.01 15.72
CA VAL A 36 -12.27 -1.53 14.69
C VAL A 36 -11.41 -0.40 14.14
N GLY A 37 -12.03 0.73 13.76
CA GLY A 37 -11.33 1.91 13.25
C GLY A 37 -10.33 2.51 14.24
N LEU A 38 -10.70 2.61 15.52
CA LEU A 38 -9.82 3.10 16.58
C LEU A 38 -8.65 2.15 16.87
N SER A 39 -8.87 0.84 16.72
CA SER A 39 -7.85 -0.19 16.92
C SER A 39 -6.92 -0.33 15.71
N HIS A 40 -7.39 0.07 14.52
CA HIS A 40 -6.61 0.14 13.29
C HIS A 40 -5.63 1.31 13.31
N LYS A 41 -4.61 1.23 14.17
CA LYS A 41 -3.37 1.99 13.93
C LYS A 41 -2.76 1.41 12.67
N ARG A 42 -2.75 2.19 11.59
CA ARG A 42 -1.99 1.86 10.37
C ARG A 42 -0.57 1.53 10.82
N GLN A 43 -0.22 0.25 10.82
CA GLN A 43 1.16 -0.16 11.02
C GLN A 43 1.89 0.38 9.80
N THR A 44 2.51 1.55 9.94
CA THR A 44 3.43 2.03 8.92
C THR A 44 4.56 1.02 8.93
N THR A 45 4.55 0.07 7.99
CA THR A 45 5.70 -0.80 7.79
C THR A 45 6.87 0.14 7.53
N ARG A 46 7.84 0.16 8.44
CA ARG A 46 9.03 0.99 8.26
C ARG A 46 9.64 0.58 6.93
N PHE A 47 9.84 1.57 6.06
CA PHE A 47 10.56 1.34 4.82
C PHE A 47 11.90 0.69 5.16
N ARG A 48 12.17 -0.48 4.56
CA ARG A 48 13.47 -1.14 4.61
C ARG A 48 14.03 -1.11 3.22
N GLN A 49 15.05 -0.29 3.03
CA GLN A 49 15.82 -0.28 1.80
C GLN A 49 16.40 -1.68 1.57
N ARG A 50 16.06 -2.27 0.42
CA ARG A 50 16.70 -3.50 -0.05
C ARG A 50 17.77 -3.07 -1.06
N THR A 51 19.02 -3.11 -0.65
CA THR A 51 20.16 -2.98 -1.56
C THR A 51 20.47 -4.36 -2.14
N ALA A 52 20.71 -4.42 -3.44
CA ALA A 52 21.23 -5.59 -4.13
C ALA A 52 22.41 -5.14 -4.98
N ASP A 53 23.43 -6.00 -5.12
CA ASP A 53 24.51 -5.79 -6.07
C ASP A 53 23.95 -5.92 -7.48
N VAL A 54 23.94 -4.80 -8.22
CA VAL A 54 23.44 -4.72 -9.61
C VAL A 54 24.54 -5.00 -10.65
N GLY A 55 25.73 -5.40 -10.21
CA GLY A 55 26.78 -5.94 -11.09
C GLY A 55 27.44 -4.98 -12.08
N LEU A 56 27.01 -3.70 -12.17
CA LEU A 56 27.57 -2.74 -13.13
C LEU A 56 28.06 -1.47 -12.41
N LYS A 57 29.36 -1.21 -12.49
CA LYS A 57 30.00 0.06 -12.08
C LYS A 57 30.57 0.75 -13.32
N GLY A 58 29.69 1.19 -14.23
CA GLY A 58 30.05 2.13 -15.29
C GLY A 58 29.87 3.57 -14.80
N ASP A 59 30.72 4.50 -15.25
CA ASP A 59 30.50 5.93 -15.01
C ASP A 59 29.33 6.42 -15.86
N VAL A 60 28.15 6.53 -15.24
CA VAL A 60 26.90 6.95 -15.90
C VAL A 60 26.71 8.47 -15.93
N THR A 61 27.76 9.25 -15.65
CA THR A 61 27.70 10.72 -15.78
C THR A 61 27.37 11.12 -17.22
N ASP A 62 27.86 10.36 -18.20
CA ASP A 62 27.42 10.41 -19.59
C ASP A 62 26.76 9.08 -19.99
N ILE A 63 25.45 9.12 -20.14
CA ILE A 63 24.62 7.96 -20.46
C ILE A 63 24.86 7.52 -21.92
N ALA A 64 25.10 8.45 -22.84
CA ALA A 64 25.23 8.13 -24.26
C ALA A 64 26.51 7.33 -24.52
N ASP A 65 27.64 7.82 -24.02
CA ASP A 65 28.94 7.13 -24.14
C ASP A 65 28.93 5.75 -23.45
N THR A 66 28.27 5.65 -22.29
CA THR A 66 28.15 4.37 -21.57
C THR A 66 27.35 3.34 -22.37
N LEU A 67 26.25 3.75 -22.99
CA LEU A 67 25.42 2.85 -23.81
C LEU A 67 26.14 2.40 -25.08
N GLU A 68 26.87 3.30 -25.75
CA GLU A 68 27.68 2.93 -26.92
C GLU A 68 28.82 1.96 -26.57
N LEU A 69 29.35 2.04 -25.35
CA LEU A 69 30.35 1.10 -24.85
C LEU A 69 29.76 -0.29 -24.55
N LEU A 70 28.53 -0.34 -24.02
CA LEU A 70 27.81 -1.60 -23.80
C LEU A 70 27.43 -2.29 -25.12
N ASP A 71 26.92 -1.55 -26.11
CA ASP A 71 26.59 -2.09 -27.43
C ASP A 71 27.81 -2.72 -28.11
N ARG A 72 28.99 -2.12 -27.93
CA ARG A 72 30.25 -2.66 -28.47
C ARG A 72 30.66 -3.97 -27.78
N GLN A 73 30.50 -4.06 -26.45
CA GLN A 73 30.80 -5.28 -25.68
C GLN A 73 29.86 -6.45 -26.04
N ASP A 74 28.57 -6.19 -26.19
CA ASP A 74 27.59 -7.20 -26.63
C ASP A 74 27.90 -7.70 -28.06
N SER A 75 28.43 -6.82 -28.92
CA SER A 75 28.81 -7.16 -30.30
C SER A 75 30.13 -7.94 -30.40
N GLU A 76 31.01 -7.81 -29.41
CA GLU A 76 32.36 -8.41 -29.38
C GLU A 76 32.45 -9.69 -28.54
N SER A 77 31.41 -10.08 -27.79
CA SER A 77 31.40 -11.32 -27.02
C SER A 77 31.09 -12.52 -27.94
N PRO A 78 32.05 -13.45 -28.21
CA PRO A 78 31.74 -14.67 -28.94
C PRO A 78 30.95 -15.62 -28.02
N ALA A 79 29.98 -16.34 -28.60
CA ALA A 79 29.22 -17.40 -27.94
C ALA A 79 30.10 -18.58 -27.49
#